data_AF-A0A849FXN6-F1
#
_entry.id   AF-A0A849FXN6-F1
#
_cell.length_a   1.000
_cell.length_b   1.000
_cell.length_c   1.000
_cell.angle_alpha   90.00
_cell.angle_beta   90.00
_cell.angle_gamma   90.00
#
_symmetry.space_group_name_H-M   'P 1'
#
loop_
_entity.id
_entity.type
_entity.pdbx_description
1 polymer ?
#
loop_
_entity_poly.entity_id
_entity_poly.type
_entity_poly.pdbx_seq_one_letter_code
_entity_poly.pdbx_strand_id
1 'polypeptide(L)'
;FDEGPDNPPLNVRDCFETGSHAASLAAVAEGKADAAYIDAVTWRILRETDPNAVRVRLAGRAPARPGLPLIAARQTDVAPLREALAAATRAFVADRPMLMGGTLGFHVLDEALYHDQPVPPSPPALHFPQNPA
;
A
#
# COMPACT_ATOMS: atom_id res chain seq x y z
N PHE A 1 4.77 -0.88 18.51
CA PHE A 1 3.66 0.09 18.44
C PHE A 1 2.43 -0.66 18.85
N ASP A 2 1.83 -0.18 19.92
CA ASP A 2 0.75 -0.83 20.66
C ASP A 2 -0.49 -0.97 19.76
N GLU A 3 -0.98 -2.19 19.59
CA GLU A 3 -2.25 -2.50 18.91
C GLU A 3 -3.42 -2.28 19.88
N GLY A 4 -3.40 -1.16 20.59
CA GLY A 4 -4.43 -0.82 21.55
C GLY A 4 -5.77 -0.57 20.83
N PRO A 5 -6.90 -1.07 21.36
CA PRO A 5 -8.25 -0.88 20.80
C PRO A 5 -8.75 0.58 20.83
N ASP A 6 -7.91 1.53 21.27
CA ASP A 6 -8.30 2.89 21.65
C ASP A 6 -8.07 3.95 20.56
N ASN A 7 -7.70 3.58 19.33
CA ASN A 7 -7.72 4.54 18.24
C ASN A 7 -9.12 4.55 17.60
N PRO A 8 -9.94 5.58 17.85
CA PRO A 8 -11.29 5.61 17.30
C PRO A 8 -11.23 5.60 15.77
N PRO A 9 -12.18 4.92 15.09
CA PRO A 9 -12.26 4.99 13.64
C PRO A 9 -12.35 6.45 13.19
N LEU A 10 -11.55 6.81 12.19
CA LEU A 10 -11.59 8.14 11.60
C LEU A 10 -13.01 8.41 11.07
N ASN A 11 -13.65 9.47 11.56
CA ASN A 11 -14.93 9.90 11.04
C ASN A 11 -14.70 10.62 9.70
N VAL A 12 -14.82 9.87 8.60
CA VAL A 12 -14.66 10.38 7.24
C VAL A 12 -15.92 11.14 6.84
N ARG A 13 -15.83 12.46 6.75
CA ARG A 13 -16.93 13.33 6.29
C ARG A 13 -16.92 13.51 4.78
N ASP A 14 -15.74 13.82 4.23
CA ASP A 14 -15.49 14.06 2.82
C ASP A 14 -14.28 13.25 2.34
N CYS A 15 -14.28 12.83 1.08
CA CYS A 15 -13.18 12.09 0.46
C CYS A 15 -13.00 12.55 -0.99
N PHE A 16 -11.75 12.66 -1.43
CA PHE A 16 -11.38 13.01 -2.80
C PHE A 16 -10.19 12.19 -3.27
N GLU A 17 -10.08 12.00 -4.59
CA GLU A 17 -8.98 11.27 -5.20
C GLU A 17 -7.81 12.21 -5.52
N THR A 18 -6.60 11.78 -5.16
CA THR A 18 -5.35 12.48 -5.47
C THR A 18 -4.58 11.86 -6.64
N GLY A 19 -4.99 10.65 -7.07
CA GLY A 19 -4.35 9.88 -8.13
C GLY A 19 -3.09 9.12 -7.74
N SER A 20 -2.47 9.38 -6.58
CA SER A 20 -1.31 8.60 -6.11
C SER A 20 -1.08 8.71 -4.59
N HIS A 21 -0.41 7.72 -4.00
CA HIS A 21 -0.02 7.77 -2.59
C HIS A 21 0.89 8.96 -2.25
N ALA A 22 1.81 9.34 -3.14
CA ALA A 22 2.67 10.50 -2.95
C ALA A 22 1.85 11.80 -2.94
N ALA A 23 0.88 11.93 -3.86
CA ALA A 23 -0.03 13.08 -3.88
C ALA A 23 -0.94 13.10 -2.64
N SER A 24 -1.39 11.94 -2.13
CA SER A 24 -2.11 11.86 -0.86
C SER A 24 -1.26 12.29 0.34
N LEU A 25 0.02 11.91 0.39
CA LEU A 25 0.96 12.38 1.40
C LEU A 25 1.10 13.91 1.34
N ALA A 26 1.31 14.46 0.15
CA ALA A 26 1.40 15.90 -0.06
C ALA A 26 0.12 16.63 0.39
N ALA A 27 -1.05 16.10 0.05
CA ALA A 27 -2.33 16.69 0.46
C ALA A 27 -2.46 16.80 2.00
N VAL A 28 -2.02 15.79 2.75
CA VAL A 28 -2.01 15.85 4.21
C VAL A 28 -0.94 16.82 4.73
N ALA A 29 0.27 16.76 4.20
CA ALA A 29 1.36 17.65 4.62
C ALA A 29 1.06 19.14 4.35
N GLU A 30 0.27 19.42 3.32
CA GLU A 30 -0.19 20.76 2.93
C GLU A 30 -1.50 21.19 3.62
N GLY A 31 -2.11 20.32 4.43
CA GLY A 31 -3.36 20.63 5.13
C GLY A 31 -4.60 20.64 4.24
N LYS A 32 -4.53 20.05 3.04
CA LYS A 32 -5.68 19.86 2.12
C LYS A 32 -6.54 18.65 2.51
N ALA A 33 -5.99 17.73 3.28
CA ALA A 33 -6.70 16.57 3.83
C ALA A 33 -6.26 16.32 5.27
N ASP A 34 -7.18 15.90 6.13
CA ASP A 34 -6.87 15.55 7.52
C ASP A 34 -6.13 14.21 7.64
N ALA A 35 -6.40 13.28 6.71
CA ALA A 35 -5.82 11.95 6.70
C ALA A 35 -5.70 11.38 5.28
N ALA A 36 -4.80 10.43 5.11
CA ALA A 36 -4.62 9.67 3.86
C ALA A 36 -4.37 8.19 4.17
N TYR A 37 -4.88 7.31 3.31
CA TYR A 37 -4.58 5.89 3.33
C TYR A 37 -3.46 5.61 2.32
N ILE A 38 -2.34 5.11 2.81
CA ILE A 38 -1.14 4.77 2.02
C ILE A 38 -0.75 3.34 2.35
N ASP A 39 -0.46 2.54 1.33
CA ASP A 39 -0.02 1.16 1.57
C ASP A 39 1.33 1.13 2.29
N ALA A 40 1.58 0.07 3.05
CA ALA A 40 2.73 0.01 3.93
C ALA A 40 4.09 -0.01 3.19
N VAL A 41 4.13 -0.50 1.93
CA VAL A 41 5.36 -0.55 1.13
C VAL A 41 5.67 0.85 0.63
N THR A 42 4.70 1.52 0.00
CA THR A 42 4.87 2.90 -0.48
C THR A 42 5.17 3.85 0.66
N TRP A 43 4.52 3.70 1.82
CA TRP A 43 4.83 4.53 3.00
C TRP A 43 6.30 4.40 3.42
N ARG A 44 6.88 3.19 3.42
CA ARG A 44 8.30 3.00 3.76
C ARG A 44 9.22 3.69 2.74
N ILE A 45 8.90 3.60 1.45
CA ILE A 45 9.65 4.29 0.40
C ILE A 45 9.58 5.80 0.60
N LEU A 46 8.38 6.36 0.72
CA LEU A 46 8.17 7.80 0.89
C LEU A 46 8.86 8.36 2.14
N ARG A 47 8.95 7.59 3.22
CA ARG A 47 9.72 8.01 4.42
C ARG A 47 11.21 8.24 4.14
N GLU A 48 11.78 7.54 3.17
CA GLU A 48 13.19 7.67 2.81
C GLU A 48 13.40 8.68 1.67
N THR A 49 12.38 8.91 0.82
CA THR A 49 12.55 9.66 -0.44
C THR A 49 11.77 10.97 -0.53
N ASP A 50 10.70 11.15 0.27
CA ASP A 50 9.81 12.31 0.18
C ASP A 50 9.93 13.20 1.43
N PRO A 51 10.32 14.49 1.29
CA PRO A 51 10.46 15.39 2.44
C PRO A 51 9.13 15.68 3.14
N ASN A 52 7.97 15.47 2.51
CA ASN A 52 6.69 15.64 3.19
C ASN A 52 6.43 14.56 4.24
N ALA A 53 7.12 13.41 4.18
CA ALA A 53 6.93 12.32 5.13
C ALA A 53 7.26 12.72 6.57
N VAL A 54 8.16 13.70 6.78
CA VAL A 54 8.51 14.19 8.13
C VAL A 54 7.44 15.13 8.71
N ARG A 55 6.52 15.61 7.88
CA ARG A 55 5.46 16.57 8.26
C ARG A 55 4.16 15.89 8.67
N VAL A 56 4.08 14.57 8.53
CA VAL A 56 2.90 13.76 8.88
C VAL A 56 3.27 12.69 9.88
N ARG A 57 2.27 12.13 10.56
CA ARG A 57 2.44 11.00 11.47
C ARG A 57 1.57 9.82 11.06
N LEU A 58 2.03 8.61 11.35
CA LEU A 58 1.22 7.42 11.19
C LEU A 58 0.08 7.46 12.22
N ALA A 59 -1.17 7.48 11.74
CA ALA A 59 -2.35 7.46 12.61
C ALA A 59 -2.74 6.03 13.02
N GLY A 60 -2.50 5.03 12.16
CA GLY A 60 -2.84 3.63 12.41
C GLY A 60 -2.37 2.72 11.28
N ARG A 61 -2.57 1.41 11.42
CA ARG A 61 -2.30 0.41 10.38
C ARG A 61 -3.53 -0.45 10.19
N ALA A 62 -3.84 -0.78 8.94
CA ALA A 62 -4.80 -1.83 8.65
C ALA A 62 -4.19 -3.22 8.97
N PRO A 63 -5.03 -4.23 9.23
CA PRO A 63 -4.57 -5.62 9.33
C PRO A 63 -3.75 -6.05 8.11
N ALA A 64 -2.82 -6.96 8.32
CA ALA A 64 -2.04 -7.53 7.23
C ALA A 64 -2.97 -8.28 6.25
N ARG A 65 -2.73 -8.06 4.96
CA ARG A 65 -3.40 -8.74 3.85
C ARG A 65 -2.33 -9.39 2.97
N PRO A 66 -2.67 -10.43 2.18
CA PRO A 66 -1.72 -11.00 1.25
C PRO A 66 -1.15 -9.91 0.32
N GLY A 67 0.14 -10.01 0.02
CA GLY A 67 0.84 -9.05 -0.83
C GLY A 67 0.34 -9.06 -2.27
N LEU A 68 0.77 -8.07 -3.07
CA LEU A 68 0.38 -7.94 -4.48
C LEU A 68 0.65 -9.26 -5.24
N PRO A 69 -0.38 -9.88 -5.84
CA PRO A 69 -0.18 -11.14 -6.56
C PRO A 69 0.55 -10.89 -7.88
N LEU A 70 1.47 -11.79 -8.22
CA LEU A 70 2.03 -11.89 -9.56
C LEU A 70 1.13 -12.81 -10.39
N ILE A 71 0.56 -12.26 -11.47
CA ILE A 71 -0.42 -12.96 -12.30
C ILE A 71 0.23 -13.32 -13.63
N ALA A 72 0.14 -14.59 -14.03
CA ALA A 72 0.58 -15.09 -15.32
C ALA A 72 -0.62 -15.32 -16.27
N ALA A 73 -0.35 -15.47 -17.57
CA ALA A 73 -1.39 -15.85 -18.51
C ALA A 73 -1.93 -17.26 -18.20
N ARG A 74 -3.21 -17.51 -18.52
CA ARG A 74 -3.92 -18.74 -18.11
C ARG A 74 -3.24 -20.05 -18.53
N GLN A 75 -2.49 -20.05 -19.63
CA GLN A 75 -1.80 -21.23 -20.16
C GLN A 75 -0.31 -21.30 -19.81
N THR A 76 0.18 -20.38 -18.98
CA THR A 76 1.58 -20.37 -18.55
C THR A 76 1.85 -21.48 -17.53
N ASP A 77 2.84 -22.33 -17.79
CA ASP A 77 3.41 -23.18 -16.74
C ASP A 77 4.18 -22.30 -15.74
N VAL A 78 3.65 -22.20 -14.53
CA VAL A 78 4.18 -21.33 -13.48
C VAL A 78 5.28 -21.99 -12.66
N ALA A 79 5.52 -23.31 -12.79
CA ALA A 79 6.51 -23.99 -11.95
C ALA A 79 7.94 -23.46 -12.17
N PRO A 80 8.43 -23.29 -13.42
CA PRO A 80 9.76 -22.72 -13.65
C PRO A 80 9.87 -21.26 -13.21
N LEU A 81 8.79 -20.48 -13.36
CA LEU A 81 8.75 -19.08 -12.93
C LEU A 81 8.86 -18.95 -11.41
N ARG A 82 8.13 -19.80 -10.68
CA ARG A 82 8.19 -19.84 -9.21
C ARG A 82 9.58 -20.19 -8.71
N GLU A 83 10.22 -21.20 -9.32
CA GLU A 83 11.58 -21.59 -8.97
C GLU A 83 12.58 -20.45 -9.23
N ALA A 84 12.51 -19.84 -10.42
CA ALA A 84 13.38 -18.73 -10.79
C ALA A 84 13.21 -17.52 -9.87
N LEU A 85 11.96 -17.13 -9.54
CA LEU A 85 11.68 -16.02 -8.63
C LEU A 85 12.16 -16.32 -7.21
N ALA A 86 11.95 -17.55 -6.72
CA ALA A 86 12.41 -17.95 -5.41
C ALA A 86 13.96 -17.95 -5.33
N ALA A 87 14.64 -18.41 -6.38
CA ALA A 87 16.10 -18.37 -6.45
C ALA A 87 16.63 -16.93 -6.53
N ALA A 88 16.05 -16.09 -7.39
CA ALA A 88 16.45 -14.71 -7.58
C ALA A 88 16.27 -13.88 -6.30
N THR A 89 15.12 -14.00 -5.63
CA THR A 89 14.85 -13.26 -4.38
C THR A 89 15.74 -13.70 -3.22
N ARG A 90 16.11 -14.99 -3.12
CA ARG A 90 17.10 -15.45 -2.14
C ARG A 90 18.52 -14.94 -2.41
N ALA A 91 18.90 -14.83 -3.68
CA ALA A 91 20.23 -14.36 -4.07
C ALA A 91 20.36 -12.83 -4.02
N PHE A 92 19.25 -12.11 -4.06
CA PHE A 92 19.24 -10.66 -4.07
C PHE A 92 19.47 -10.07 -2.68
N VAL A 93 20.52 -9.27 -2.55
CA VAL A 93 20.85 -8.49 -1.35
C VAL A 93 20.88 -7.03 -1.75
N ALA A 94 20.00 -6.21 -1.16
CA ALA A 94 20.00 -4.78 -1.37
C ALA A 94 20.83 -4.07 -0.29
N ASP A 95 21.67 -3.12 -0.69
CA ASP A 95 22.43 -2.28 0.25
C ASP A 95 21.50 -1.40 1.11
N ARG A 96 20.39 -0.94 0.52
CA ARG A 96 19.41 -0.04 1.14
C ARG A 96 17.97 -0.54 0.90
N PRO A 97 17.56 -1.67 1.50
CA PRO A 97 16.26 -2.30 1.21
C PRO A 97 15.05 -1.40 1.53
N MET A 98 15.20 -0.45 2.45
CA MET A 98 14.11 0.50 2.77
C MET A 98 13.80 1.47 1.62
N LEU A 99 14.76 1.78 0.73
CA LEU A 99 14.48 2.53 -0.50
C LEU A 99 13.60 1.76 -1.48
N MET A 100 13.49 0.44 -1.31
CA MET A 100 12.59 -0.44 -2.06
C MET A 100 11.34 -0.84 -1.26
N GLY A 101 11.11 -0.21 -0.10
CA GLY A 101 9.95 -0.50 0.74
C GLY A 101 10.08 -1.77 1.60
N GLY A 102 11.27 -2.38 1.65
CA GLY A 102 11.57 -3.50 2.54
C GLY A 102 12.47 -4.56 1.91
N THR A 103 12.65 -5.65 2.64
CA THR A 103 13.27 -6.87 2.12
C THR A 103 12.38 -7.47 1.05
N LEU A 104 12.96 -7.83 -0.09
CA LEU A 104 12.26 -8.54 -1.15
C LEU A 104 12.17 -10.03 -0.82
N GLY A 105 10.99 -10.61 -0.97
CA GLY A 105 10.75 -12.04 -0.80
C GLY A 105 9.69 -12.52 -1.77
N PHE A 106 9.75 -13.80 -2.14
CA PHE A 106 8.75 -14.45 -2.97
C PHE A 106 8.12 -15.61 -2.20
N HIS A 107 6.79 -15.60 -2.14
CA HIS A 107 6.00 -16.63 -1.45
C HIS A 107 4.89 -17.12 -2.36
N VAL A 108 4.70 -18.44 -2.40
CA VAL A 108 3.52 -19.06 -3.00
C VAL A 108 2.48 -19.19 -1.90
N LEU A 109 1.43 -18.38 -1.99
CA LEU A 109 0.32 -18.38 -1.05
C LEU A 109 -0.85 -19.21 -1.61
N ASP A 110 -1.69 -19.71 -0.71
CA ASP A 110 -2.98 -20.28 -1.08
C ASP A 110 -3.86 -19.18 -1.71
N GLU A 111 -4.52 -19.50 -2.81
CA GLU A 111 -5.40 -18.57 -3.52
C GLU A 111 -6.60 -18.15 -2.65
N ALA A 112 -7.06 -19.03 -1.75
CA ALA A 112 -8.14 -18.73 -0.80
C ALA A 112 -7.84 -17.49 0.05
N LEU A 113 -6.56 -17.22 0.38
CA LEU A 113 -6.18 -16.03 1.15
C LEU A 113 -6.55 -14.71 0.46
N TYR A 114 -6.63 -14.72 -0.88
CA TYR A 114 -7.04 -13.56 -1.68
C TYR A 114 -8.55 -13.49 -1.82
N HIS A 115 -9.22 -14.61 -2.14
CA HIS A 115 -10.67 -14.66 -2.36
C HIS A 115 -11.49 -14.50 -1.09
N ASP A 116 -10.96 -14.93 0.06
CA ASP A 116 -11.63 -14.83 1.36
C ASP A 116 -11.52 -13.43 1.99
N GLN A 117 -10.81 -12.49 1.34
CA GLN A 117 -10.77 -11.11 1.81
C GLN A 117 -12.17 -10.47 1.68
N PRO A 118 -12.67 -9.81 2.73
CA PRO A 118 -13.96 -9.13 2.64
C PRO A 118 -13.87 -8.01 1.60
N VAL A 119 -14.83 -8.00 0.66
CA VAL A 119 -14.98 -6.90 -0.28
C VAL A 119 -15.36 -5.65 0.52
N PRO A 120 -14.57 -4.57 0.46
CA PRO A 120 -14.94 -3.34 1.16
C PRO A 120 -16.25 -2.79 0.59
N PRO A 121 -17.04 -2.06 1.40
CA PRO A 121 -18.22 -1.36 0.88
C PRO A 121 -17.80 -0.41 -0.25
N SER A 122 -18.70 -0.18 -1.20
CA SER A 122 -18.47 0.81 -2.24
C SER A 122 -18.06 2.14 -1.61
N PRO A 123 -17.02 2.82 -2.13
CA PRO A 123 -16.68 4.14 -1.65
C PRO A 123 -17.88 5.09 -1.81
N PRO A 124 -18.03 6.09 -0.93
CA PRO A 124 -19.02 7.15 -1.15
C PRO A 124 -18.78 7.79 -2.52
N ALA A 125 -19.85 8.29 -3.14
CA ALA A 125 -19.76 8.94 -4.44
C ALA A 125 -18.67 10.03 -4.39
N LEU A 126 -17.62 9.83 -5.18
CA LEU A 126 -16.49 10.75 -5.22
C LEU A 126 -16.93 12.03 -5.90
N HIS A 127 -16.83 13.15 -5.17
CA HIS A 127 -17.05 14.45 -5.75
C HIS A 127 -15.76 14.87 -6.47
N PHE A 128 -15.73 14.69 -7.79
CA PHE A 128 -14.64 15.24 -8.59
C PHE A 128 -14.84 16.76 -8.67
N PRO A 129 -13.92 17.59 -8.13
CA PRO A 129 -13.96 19.01 -8.42
C PRO A 129 -13.88 19.17 -9.93
N GLN A 130 -14.83 19.93 -10.52
CA GLN A 130 -14.77 20.22 -11.94
C GLN A 130 -13.46 20.95 -12.24
N ASN A 131 -12.67 20.41 -13.16
CA ASN A 131 -11.44 21.06 -13.59
C ASN A 131 -11.83 22.41 -14.21
N PRO A 132 -11.21 23.54 -13.80
CA PRO A 132 -11.47 24.80 -14.49
C PRO A 132 -11.09 24.68 -15.96
N ALA A 133 -11.97 25.19 -16.82
CA ALA A 133 -11.82 25.21 -18.28
C ALA A 133 -10.60 26.03 -18.73
#